data_AF-A0A529MG05-F1
#
_entry.id   AF-A0A529MG05-F1
#
_cell.length_a   1.000
_cell.length_b   1.000
_cell.length_c   1.000
_cell.angle_alpha   90.00
_cell.angle_beta   90.00
_cell.angle_gamma   90.00
#
_symmetry.space_group_name_H-M   'P 1'
#
loop_
_entity.id
_entity.type
_entity.pdbx_description
1 polymer ?
#
loop_
_entity_poly.entity_id
_entity_poly.type
_entity_poly.pdbx_seq_one_letter_code
_entity_poly.pdbx_strand_id
1 'polypeptide(L)'
;MVHDEFWNLAPIVPGVNRNKSDHLPALDLYLPRLAALHARVLRRPGLPRRLAQAYADFLGVDPSQLMGLTPQWIEDRYHQLVRPLAQIAANQGFPTGWRSVSEDGDTQEIAAEGGGQTMRLLGSRGDMR
;
A
#
# COMPACT_ATOMS: atom_id res chain seq x y z
N MET A 1 3.24 15.35 -18.64
CA MET A 1 2.54 15.30 -17.33
C MET A 1 1.53 14.18 -17.42
N VAL A 2 1.90 13.02 -16.87
CA VAL A 2 1.21 11.73 -16.99
C VAL A 2 0.53 11.49 -15.64
N HIS A 3 -0.52 12.27 -15.36
CA HIS A 3 -1.16 12.28 -14.03
C HIS A 3 -2.39 11.36 -13.97
N ASP A 4 -3.09 11.22 -15.09
CA ASP A 4 -4.37 10.51 -15.16
C ASP A 4 -4.25 9.11 -15.77
N GLU A 5 -3.06 8.52 -15.74
CA GLU A 5 -2.90 7.16 -16.23
C GLU A 5 -3.58 6.17 -15.32
N PHE A 6 -4.23 5.17 -15.92
CA PHE A 6 -5.02 4.18 -15.19
C PHE A 6 -4.21 3.46 -14.10
N TRP A 7 -2.91 3.26 -14.30
CA TRP A 7 -2.01 2.57 -13.36
C TRP A 7 -1.69 3.41 -12.11
N ASN A 8 -1.95 4.72 -12.17
CA ASN A 8 -1.76 5.69 -11.08
C ASN A 8 -3.08 6.05 -10.37
N LEU A 9 -4.21 5.48 -10.79
CA LEU A 9 -5.53 5.84 -10.26
C LEU A 9 -6.09 4.74 -9.35
N ALA A 10 -6.42 5.12 -8.12
CA ALA A 10 -7.18 4.30 -7.18
C ALA A 10 -8.40 5.09 -6.67
N PRO A 11 -9.58 4.45 -6.53
CA PRO A 11 -10.73 5.09 -5.90
C PRO A 11 -10.38 5.48 -4.46
N ILE A 12 -10.60 6.76 -4.11
CA ILE A 12 -10.31 7.28 -2.78
C ILE A 12 -11.33 8.34 -2.36
N VAL A 13 -11.54 8.51 -1.06
CA VAL A 13 -12.43 9.54 -0.52
C VAL A 13 -11.89 10.93 -0.88
N PRO A 14 -12.71 11.85 -1.43
CA PRO A 14 -12.23 13.16 -1.89
C PRO A 14 -11.48 13.98 -0.85
N GLY A 15 -11.88 13.90 0.43
CA GLY A 15 -11.20 14.58 1.54
C GLY A 15 -9.76 14.10 1.74
N VAL A 16 -9.54 12.78 1.61
CA VAL A 16 -8.21 12.17 1.76
C VAL A 16 -7.31 12.56 0.58
N ASN A 17 -7.85 12.56 -0.65
CA ASN A 17 -7.09 13.00 -1.83
C ASN A 17 -6.67 14.47 -1.74
N ARG A 18 -7.57 15.34 -1.25
CA ARG A 18 -7.26 16.76 -1.02
C ARG A 18 -6.17 16.95 0.04
N ASN A 19 -6.20 16.17 1.13
CA ASN A 19 -5.18 16.22 2.17
C ASN A 19 -3.80 15.74 1.68
N LYS A 20 -3.78 14.72 0.81
CA LYS A 20 -2.54 14.24 0.18
C LYS A 20 -1.84 15.33 -0.65
N SER A 21 -2.60 16.19 -1.33
CA SER A 21 -2.04 17.23 -2.21
C SER A 21 -1.01 16.61 -3.19
N ASP A 22 0.18 17.20 -3.24
CA ASP A 22 1.35 16.83 -4.04
C ASP A 22 2.30 15.85 -3.33
N HIS A 23 1.97 15.39 -2.12
CA HIS A 23 2.86 14.49 -1.39
C HIS A 23 2.87 13.10 -2.02
N LEU A 24 4.06 12.51 -2.16
CA LEU A 24 4.24 11.13 -2.52
C LEU A 24 3.82 10.22 -1.35
N PRO A 25 3.01 9.19 -1.62
CA PRO A 25 2.56 8.27 -0.58
C PRO A 25 3.72 7.42 -0.06
N ALA A 26 3.61 6.92 1.18
CA ALA A 26 4.50 5.90 1.71
C ALA A 26 4.40 4.61 0.85
N LEU A 27 5.33 4.43 -0.08
CA LEU A 27 5.23 3.40 -1.12
C LEU A 27 5.19 1.98 -0.55
N ASP A 28 5.89 1.71 0.54
CA ASP A 28 5.87 0.37 1.17
C ASP A 28 4.48 0.01 1.73
N LEU A 29 3.65 1.01 2.04
CA LEU A 29 2.28 0.81 2.50
C LEU A 29 1.28 0.74 1.33
N TYR A 30 1.36 1.70 0.41
CA TYR A 30 0.31 1.90 -0.59
C TYR A 30 0.55 1.15 -1.90
N LEU A 31 1.79 0.85 -2.26
CA LEU A 31 2.11 0.21 -3.53
C LEU A 31 1.65 -1.26 -3.60
N PRO A 32 1.81 -2.10 -2.54
CA PRO A 32 1.21 -3.43 -2.50
C PRO A 32 -0.32 -3.40 -2.65
N ARG A 33 -0.98 -2.43 -2.01
CA ARG A 33 -2.44 -2.27 -2.06
C ARG A 33 -2.93 -1.87 -3.45
N LEU A 34 -2.20 -0.96 -4.11
CA LEU A 34 -2.46 -0.57 -5.50
C LEU A 34 -2.29 -1.76 -6.44
N ALA A 35 -1.18 -2.49 -6.33
CA ALA A 35 -0.95 -3.69 -7.12
C ALA A 35 -2.07 -4.74 -6.92
N ALA A 36 -2.50 -4.95 -5.67
CA ALA A 36 -3.61 -5.87 -5.36
C ALA A 36 -4.94 -5.42 -6.00
N LEU A 37 -5.23 -4.12 -6.05
CA LEU A 37 -6.39 -3.57 -6.76
C LEU A 37 -6.33 -3.93 -8.25
N HIS A 38 -5.19 -3.67 -8.90
CA HIS A 38 -5.01 -3.95 -10.32
C HIS A 38 -5.00 -5.45 -10.64
N ALA A 39 -4.44 -6.28 -9.75
CA ALA A 39 -4.50 -7.74 -9.87
C ALA A 39 -5.93 -8.28 -9.76
N ARG A 40 -6.84 -7.59 -9.04
CA ARG A 40 -8.27 -7.93 -9.05
C ARG A 40 -8.94 -7.51 -10.36
N VAL A 41 -8.57 -6.37 -10.93
CA VAL A 41 -9.10 -5.91 -12.23
C VAL A 41 -8.72 -6.89 -13.35
N LEU A 42 -7.45 -7.32 -13.41
CA LEU A 42 -6.96 -8.26 -14.43
C LEU A 42 -7.64 -9.64 -14.37
N ARG A 43 -8.12 -10.05 -13.19
CA ARG A 43 -8.85 -11.32 -13.00
C ARG A 43 -10.33 -11.25 -13.33
N ARG A 44 -10.87 -10.06 -13.64
CA ARG A 44 -12.28 -9.94 -14.03
C ARG A 44 -12.47 -10.43 -15.46
N PRO A 45 -13.46 -11.30 -15.72
CA PRO A 45 -13.80 -11.68 -17.07
C PRO A 45 -14.29 -10.46 -17.87
N GLY A 46 -14.04 -10.46 -19.17
CA GLY A 46 -14.53 -9.40 -20.06
C GLY A 46 -13.77 -8.07 -19.95
N LEU A 47 -12.50 -8.10 -19.55
CA LEU A 47 -11.65 -6.91 -19.57
C LEU A 47 -11.65 -6.29 -20.98
N PRO A 48 -12.03 -5.00 -21.15
CA PRO A 48 -12.09 -4.39 -22.46
C PRO A 48 -10.73 -4.46 -23.17
N ARG A 49 -10.71 -4.81 -24.46
CA ARG A 49 -9.47 -5.01 -25.23
C ARG A 49 -8.46 -3.86 -25.09
N ARG A 50 -8.95 -2.61 -25.11
CA ARG A 50 -8.10 -1.42 -24.94
C ARG A 50 -7.42 -1.36 -23.56
N LEU A 51 -8.16 -1.71 -22.51
CA LEU A 51 -7.63 -1.75 -21.15
C LEU A 51 -6.65 -2.93 -20.98
N ALA A 52 -6.96 -4.09 -21.56
CA ALA A 52 -6.04 -5.22 -21.60
C ALA A 52 -4.72 -4.83 -22.28
N GLN A 53 -4.78 -4.16 -23.44
CA GLN A 53 -3.58 -3.67 -24.11
C GLN A 53 -2.78 -2.70 -23.23
N ALA A 54 -3.45 -1.73 -22.59
CA ALA A 54 -2.80 -0.77 -21.71
C ALA A 54 -2.08 -1.43 -20.52
N TYR A 55 -2.69 -2.48 -19.92
CA TYR A 55 -2.02 -3.29 -18.90
C TYR A 55 -0.83 -4.06 -19.45
N ALA A 56 -0.96 -4.66 -20.63
CA ALA A 56 0.10 -5.41 -21.27
C ALA A 56 1.32 -4.50 -21.55
N ASP A 57 1.08 -3.32 -22.10
CA ASP A 57 2.11 -2.32 -22.39
C ASP A 57 2.79 -1.82 -21.10
N PHE A 58 2.00 -1.50 -20.06
CA PHE A 58 2.53 -1.05 -18.78
C PHE A 58 3.37 -2.14 -18.09
N LEU A 59 2.87 -3.38 -18.05
CA LEU A 59 3.56 -4.50 -17.41
C LEU A 59 4.72 -5.05 -18.26
N GLY A 60 4.75 -4.76 -19.56
CA GLY A 60 5.75 -5.25 -20.51
C GLY A 60 5.56 -6.73 -20.84
N VAL A 61 4.32 -7.16 -21.04
CA VAL A 61 3.94 -8.54 -21.37
C VAL A 61 3.05 -8.57 -22.61
N ASP A 62 2.83 -9.74 -23.19
CA ASP A 62 1.81 -9.89 -24.23
C ASP A 62 0.39 -9.90 -23.61
N PRO A 63 -0.64 -9.31 -24.24
CA PRO A 63 -2.01 -9.31 -23.72
C PRO A 63 -2.56 -10.70 -23.39
N SER A 64 -2.13 -11.75 -24.11
CA SER A 64 -2.53 -13.14 -23.84
C SER A 64 -2.01 -13.68 -22.51
N GLN A 65 -0.92 -13.10 -21.99
CA GLN A 65 -0.27 -13.54 -20.75
C GLN A 65 -0.94 -12.96 -19.49
N LEU A 66 -1.75 -11.90 -19.63
CA LEU A 66 -2.32 -11.16 -18.49
C LEU A 66 -3.12 -12.03 -17.52
N MET A 67 -3.89 -12.99 -18.04
CA MET A 67 -4.70 -13.90 -17.22
C MET A 67 -3.85 -14.88 -16.39
N GLY A 68 -2.62 -15.16 -16.82
CA GLY A 68 -1.70 -16.08 -16.16
C GLY A 68 -0.79 -15.43 -15.11
N LEU A 69 -0.81 -14.09 -14.99
CA LEU A 69 0.07 -13.39 -14.06
C LEU A 69 -0.37 -13.62 -12.62
N THR A 70 0.59 -13.97 -11.77
CA THR A 70 0.32 -14.13 -10.34
C THR A 70 0.22 -12.75 -9.66
N PRO A 71 -0.53 -12.63 -8.55
CA PRO A 71 -0.62 -11.36 -7.82
C PRO A 71 0.75 -10.85 -7.35
N GLN A 72 1.62 -11.76 -6.90
CA GLN A 72 2.98 -11.44 -6.49
C GLN A 72 3.80 -10.86 -7.65
N TRP A 73 3.73 -11.48 -8.83
CA TRP A 73 4.44 -10.98 -10.00
C TRP A 73 3.98 -9.56 -10.37
N ILE A 74 2.67 -9.30 -10.31
CA ILE A 74 2.10 -7.97 -10.57
C ILE A 74 2.63 -6.96 -9.53
N GLU A 75 2.64 -7.32 -8.25
CA GLU A 75 3.17 -6.47 -7.18
C GLU A 75 4.65 -6.12 -7.37
N ASP A 76 5.48 -7.14 -7.61
CA ASP A 76 6.90 -6.94 -7.88
C ASP A 76 7.11 -6.02 -9.10
N ARG A 77 6.27 -6.18 -10.14
CA ARG A 77 6.33 -5.35 -11.33
C ARG A 77 5.94 -3.91 -11.05
N TYR A 78 4.89 -3.67 -10.27
CA TYR A 78 4.53 -2.32 -9.80
C TYR A 78 5.66 -1.68 -9.00
N HIS A 79 6.33 -2.44 -8.12
CA HIS A 79 7.51 -1.93 -7.41
C HIS A 79 8.63 -1.51 -8.36
N GLN A 80 8.96 -2.32 -9.36
CA GLN A 80 10.00 -2.01 -10.34
C GLN A 80 9.69 -0.76 -11.17
N LEU A 81 8.43 -0.56 -11.54
CA LEU A 81 8.02 0.53 -12.42
C LEU A 81 7.76 1.84 -11.67
N VAL A 82 7.12 1.78 -10.50
CA VAL A 82 6.65 2.97 -9.79
C VAL A 82 7.73 3.57 -8.88
N ARG A 83 8.59 2.75 -8.24
CA ARG A 83 9.63 3.27 -7.33
C ARG A 83 10.59 4.26 -8.02
N PRO A 84 11.11 3.99 -9.24
CA PRO A 84 11.96 4.96 -9.93
C PRO A 84 11.25 6.27 -10.25
N LEU A 85 9.97 6.21 -10.66
CA LEU A 85 9.16 7.40 -10.93
C LEU A 85 8.96 8.26 -9.69
N ALA A 86 8.65 7.61 -8.56
CA ALA A 86 8.52 8.29 -7.27
C ALA A 86 9.86 8.87 -6.80
N GLN A 87 10.98 8.19 -7.05
CA GLN A 87 12.31 8.72 -6.72
C GLN A 87 12.64 9.97 -7.56
N ILE A 88 12.28 9.98 -8.85
CA ILE A 88 12.44 11.17 -9.70
C ILE A 88 11.62 12.34 -9.15
N ALA A 89 10.37 12.10 -8.76
CA ALA A 89 9.53 13.13 -8.16
C ALA A 89 10.11 13.61 -6.81
N ALA A 90 10.58 12.71 -5.95
CA ALA A 90 11.24 13.09 -4.70
C ALA A 90 12.47 14.00 -4.97
N ASN A 91 13.28 13.65 -5.97
CA ASN A 91 14.43 14.44 -6.38
C ASN A 91 14.05 15.82 -6.97
N GLN A 92 12.81 15.98 -7.46
CA GLN A 92 12.26 17.24 -7.94
C GLN A 92 11.67 18.11 -6.81
N GLY A 93 11.71 17.63 -5.56
CA GLY A 93 11.27 18.38 -4.38
C GLY A 93 9.85 18.05 -3.91
N PHE A 94 9.19 17.03 -4.49
CA PHE A 94 7.89 16.59 -3.98
C PHE A 94 8.03 15.97 -2.58
N PRO A 95 7.24 16.41 -1.57
CA PRO A 95 7.27 15.83 -0.22
C PRO A 95 6.95 14.33 -0.24
N THR A 96 7.53 13.53 0.65
CA THR A 96 7.39 12.06 0.63
C THR A 96 6.85 11.50 1.93
N GLY A 97 6.48 10.21 1.91
CA GLY A 97 6.10 9.47 3.12
C GLY A 97 4.70 9.76 3.64
N TRP A 98 3.83 10.34 2.81
CA TRP A 98 2.46 10.66 3.23
C TRP A 98 1.69 9.39 3.61
N ARG A 99 0.92 9.50 4.69
CA ARG A 99 0.01 8.49 5.23
C ARG A 99 -1.30 9.16 5.57
N SER A 100 -2.42 8.45 5.39
CA SER A 100 -3.72 9.01 5.74
C SER A 100 -3.99 8.89 7.25
N VAL A 101 -4.56 9.93 7.84
CA VAL A 101 -4.80 10.06 9.30
C VAL A 101 -5.76 9.00 9.85
N SER A 102 -6.58 8.39 8.98
CA SER A 102 -7.47 7.27 9.35
C SER A 102 -6.71 5.96 9.57
N GLU A 103 -5.43 5.89 9.21
CA GLU A 103 -4.63 4.67 9.20
C GLU A 103 -3.54 4.65 10.28
N ASP A 104 -3.31 5.77 10.99
CA ASP A 104 -2.42 5.83 12.16
C ASP A 104 -3.03 5.14 13.41
N GLY A 105 -4.31 4.74 13.36
CA GLY A 105 -5.03 4.07 14.44
C GLY A 105 -4.93 2.54 14.45
N ASP A 106 -4.34 1.90 13.43
CA ASP A 106 -4.33 0.43 13.29
C ASP A 106 -3.00 -0.21 13.75
N THR A 107 -2.21 0.51 14.56
CA THR A 107 -1.11 -0.05 15.34
C THR A 107 -1.44 0.03 16.83
N GLN A 108 -2.35 -0.81 17.29
CA GLN A 108 -2.38 -1.23 18.70
C GLN A 108 -2.34 -2.77 18.76
N GLU A 109 -1.12 -3.25 19.02
CA GLU A 109 -0.82 -4.31 19.97
C GLU A 109 -1.55 -5.66 19.80
N ILE A 110 -1.00 -6.51 18.91
CA ILE A 110 -1.08 -7.96 19.08
C ILE A 110 0.11 -8.44 19.93
N ALA A 111 -0.02 -8.30 21.25
CA ALA A 111 0.76 -9.08 22.20
C ALA A 111 -0.22 -9.81 23.14
N ALA A 112 -0.91 -10.80 22.58
CA ALA A 112 -1.57 -11.82 23.37
C ALA A 112 -0.52 -12.85 23.81
N GLU A 113 0.05 -12.68 25.00
CA GLU A 113 0.58 -13.81 25.77
C GLU A 113 -0.10 -13.81 27.14
N GLY A 114 -1.07 -14.71 27.27
CA GLY A 114 -1.73 -15.00 28.52
C GLY A 114 -0.92 -15.99 29.38
N GLY A 115 -1.10 -15.87 30.69
CA GLY A 115 -1.09 -17.00 31.60
C GLY A 115 0.25 -17.33 32.25
N GLY A 116 0.48 -16.83 33.47
CA GLY A 116 1.62 -17.24 34.28
C GLY A 116 1.63 -16.72 35.71
N GLN A 117 0.76 -17.27 36.55
CA GLN A 117 0.93 -17.48 38.00
C GLN A 117 1.64 -16.36 38.82
N THR A 118 0.85 -15.54 39.52
CA THR A 118 1.36 -14.68 40.58
C THR A 118 1.49 -15.48 41.88
N MET A 119 2.70 -15.96 42.22
CA MET A 119 3.02 -16.39 43.58
C MET A 119 4.51 -16.21 43.92
N ARG A 120 4.79 -15.25 44.82
CA ARG A 120 5.84 -15.17 45.87
C ARG A 120 5.90 -13.70 46.33
N LEU A 121 5.27 -13.30 47.44
CA LEU A 121 5.68 -13.47 48.84
C LEU A 121 6.96 -12.69 49.25
N LEU A 122 6.72 -11.64 50.04
CA LEU A 122 7.42 -11.22 51.28
C LEU A 122 8.35 -9.99 51.26
N GLY A 123 8.03 -9.04 52.16
CA GLY A 123 8.93 -8.00 52.72
C GLY A 123 8.32 -6.59 52.72
N SER A 124 7.38 -6.24 53.61
CA SER A 124 7.54 -5.81 55.02
C SER A 124 8.04 -4.37 55.22
N ARG A 125 7.41 -3.70 56.22
CA ARG A 125 7.59 -2.34 56.79
C ARG A 125 6.77 -1.25 56.08
N GLY A 126 5.73 -0.66 56.70
CA GLY A 126 5.76 0.16 57.94
C GLY A 126 6.08 1.61 57.51
N ASP A 127 5.39 2.69 57.87
CA ASP A 127 4.63 3.06 59.06
C ASP A 127 3.90 4.40 58.75
N MET A 128 2.94 4.74 59.62
CA MET A 128 2.32 6.04 59.96
C MET A 128 2.85 7.31 59.25
N ARG A 129 2.01 8.28 58.90
CA ARG A 129 1.08 8.99 59.80
C ARG A 129 0.15 9.92 59.01
#